data_AF-L9WUS6-F1
#
_entry.id   AF-L9WUS6-F1
#
_cell.length_a   1.000
_cell.length_b   1.000
_cell.length_c   1.000
_cell.angle_alpha   90.00
_cell.angle_beta   90.00
_cell.angle_gamma   90.00
#
_symmetry.space_group_name_H-M   'P 1'
#
loop_
_entity.id
_entity.type
_entity.pdbx_description
1 polymer ?
#
loop_
_entity_poly.entity_id
_entity_poly.type
_entity_poly.pdbx_seq_one_letter_code
_entity_poly.pdbx_strand_id
1 'polypeptide(L)'
;MTVTVRYTCPHCDAVHSLERPPDLADRSVTTVSQPGWEYAAPDDPEREDADGIAFVCGEDGPTTDLEGEPVEGCGRPFYLNFVRYEQGVELEPDPPTYGGPRFDFNA
;
A
#
# COMPACT_ATOMS: atom_id res chain seq x y z
N MET A 1 -3.07 9.65 -18.39
CA MET A 1 -3.16 8.20 -18.65
C MET A 1 -3.14 7.52 -17.30
N THR A 2 -4.03 6.56 -17.05
CA THR A 2 -4.06 5.81 -15.80
C THR A 2 -3.76 4.33 -16.09
N VAL A 3 -3.21 3.65 -15.09
CA VAL A 3 -2.99 2.21 -15.07
C VAL A 3 -3.64 1.62 -13.83
N THR A 4 -4.15 0.40 -13.94
CA THR A 4 -4.70 -0.31 -12.79
C THR A 4 -3.56 -0.98 -12.03
N VAL A 5 -3.37 -0.59 -10.78
CA VAL A 5 -2.39 -1.16 -9.86
C VAL A 5 -3.11 -2.02 -8.82
N ARG A 6 -2.50 -3.15 -8.47
CA ARG A 6 -3.06 -4.11 -7.50
C ARG A 6 -2.23 -4.11 -6.22
N TYR A 7 -2.90 -3.97 -5.07
CA TYR A 7 -2.29 -3.99 -3.75
C TYR A 7 -2.88 -5.12 -2.92
N THR A 8 -2.02 -5.94 -2.32
CA THR A 8 -2.45 -7.06 -1.48
C THR A 8 -2.55 -6.62 -0.03
N CYS A 9 -3.68 -6.94 0.60
CA CYS A 9 -3.90 -6.73 2.01
C CYS A 9 -2.96 -7.65 2.82
N PRO A 10 -2.08 -7.10 3.68
CA PRO A 10 -1.12 -7.89 4.45
C PRO A 10 -1.78 -8.74 5.56
N HIS A 11 -3.10 -8.62 5.74
CA HIS A 11 -3.85 -9.27 6.82
C HIS A 11 -4.63 -10.51 6.39
N CYS A 12 -5.03 -10.59 5.11
CA CYS A 12 -5.89 -11.66 4.60
C CYS A 12 -5.68 -11.97 3.11
N ASP A 13 -4.64 -11.43 2.48
CA ASP A 13 -4.27 -11.65 1.08
C ASP A 13 -5.29 -11.20 0.03
N ALA A 14 -6.36 -10.51 0.45
CA ALA A 14 -7.31 -9.87 -0.45
C ALA A 14 -6.63 -8.77 -1.26
N VAL A 15 -7.00 -8.64 -2.52
CA VAL A 15 -6.39 -7.72 -3.48
C VAL A 15 -7.33 -6.56 -3.76
N HIS A 16 -6.81 -5.35 -3.60
CA HIS A 16 -7.44 -4.09 -3.96
C HIS A 16 -6.88 -3.61 -5.29
N SER A 17 -7.75 -3.12 -6.17
CA SER A 17 -7.34 -2.55 -7.46
C SER A 17 -7.65 -1.06 -7.48
N LEU A 18 -6.67 -0.24 -7.90
CA LEU A 18 -6.81 1.21 -7.96
C LEU A 18 -6.30 1.76 -9.29
N GLU A 19 -7.01 2.74 -9.85
CA GLU A 19 -6.55 3.47 -11.04
C GLU A 19 -5.63 4.61 -10.64
N ARG A 20 -4.40 4.61 -11.19
CA ARG A 20 -3.36 5.57 -10.80
C ARG A 20 -2.55 6.07 -11.99
N PRO A 21 -1.86 7.22 -11.86
CA PRO A 21 -0.88 7.66 -12.85
C PRO A 21 0.24 6.63 -13.03
N PRO A 22 0.88 6.55 -14.21
CA PRO A 22 1.99 5.63 -14.48
C PRO A 22 3.32 6.04 -13.83
N ASP A 23 3.34 7.13 -13.04
CA ASP A 23 4.46 7.53 -12.21
C ASP A 23 4.33 6.81 -10.86
N LEU A 24 4.82 5.56 -10.81
CA LEU A 24 4.64 4.69 -9.65
C LEU A 24 5.59 5.12 -8.53
N ALA A 25 5.16 6.05 -7.70
CA ALA A 25 5.82 6.42 -6.45
C ALA A 25 5.60 5.37 -5.34
N ASP A 26 5.22 4.14 -5.67
CA ASP A 26 4.86 3.12 -4.68
C ASP A 26 6.09 2.51 -4.04
N ARG A 27 6.13 2.51 -2.71
CA ARG A 27 7.23 1.90 -1.96
C ARG A 27 6.85 0.57 -1.35
N SER A 28 5.84 0.56 -0.49
CA SER A 28 5.55 -0.62 0.34
C SER A 28 4.15 -0.57 0.91
N VAL A 29 3.57 -1.74 1.14
CA VAL A 29 2.30 -1.89 1.87
C VAL A 29 2.61 -2.32 3.30
N THR A 30 1.95 -1.69 4.27
CA THR A 30 2.18 -1.89 5.71
C THR A 30 0.88 -2.08 6.47
N THR A 31 0.97 -2.73 7.63
CA THR A 31 -0.16 -2.91 8.57
C THR A 31 -0.33 -1.75 9.54
N VAL A 32 0.65 -0.84 9.60
CA VAL A 32 0.68 0.30 10.53
C VAL A 32 1.03 1.58 9.76
N SER A 33 0.50 2.71 10.21
CA SER A 33 0.82 4.01 9.64
C SER A 33 2.23 4.44 9.98
N GLN A 34 2.88 5.12 9.04
CA GLN A 34 4.19 5.71 9.27
C GLN A 34 4.08 7.02 10.08
N PRO A 35 4.95 7.23 11.08
CA PRO A 35 4.91 8.45 11.88
C PRO A 35 5.24 9.68 11.02
N GLY A 36 4.36 10.69 11.06
CA GLY A 36 4.56 11.95 10.33
C GLY A 36 4.24 11.88 8.83
N TRP A 37 3.55 10.84 8.38
CA TRP A 37 3.04 10.69 7.02
C TRP A 37 1.56 11.06 6.96
N GLU A 38 1.16 11.74 5.90
CA GLU A 38 -0.23 12.03 5.61
C GLU A 38 -0.80 11.00 4.64
N TYR A 39 -1.93 10.38 5.01
CA TYR A 39 -2.59 9.36 4.19
C TYR A 39 -3.95 9.85 3.72
N ALA A 40 -4.20 9.68 2.43
CA ALA A 40 -5.50 9.93 1.82
C ALA A 40 -6.33 8.65 1.69
N ALA A 41 -7.64 8.80 1.52
CA ALA A 41 -8.54 7.70 1.18
C ALA A 41 -8.40 7.32 -0.31
N PRO A 42 -8.72 6.09 -0.74
CA PRO A 42 -8.57 5.69 -2.14
C PRO A 42 -9.52 6.42 -3.10
N ASP A 43 -10.67 6.86 -2.62
CA ASP A 43 -11.65 7.68 -3.34
C ASP A 43 -11.32 9.18 -3.32
N ASP A 44 -10.29 9.59 -2.58
CA ASP A 44 -9.86 10.99 -2.52
C ASP A 44 -9.24 11.41 -3.87
N PRO A 45 -9.69 12.53 -4.48
CA PRO A 45 -9.12 13.07 -5.71
C PRO A 45 -7.69 13.60 -5.54
N GLU A 46 -7.30 14.01 -4.33
CA GLU A 46 -5.98 14.60 -4.00
C GLU A 46 -5.03 13.54 -3.40
N ARG A 47 -5.40 12.25 -3.45
CA ARG A 47 -4.60 11.16 -2.85
C ARG A 47 -3.17 11.03 -3.36
N GLU A 48 -2.89 11.50 -4.57
CA GLU A 48 -1.57 11.41 -5.18
C GLU A 48 -0.61 12.49 -4.65
N ASP A 49 -1.14 13.53 -3.99
CA ASP A 49 -0.36 14.58 -3.31
C ASP A 49 -0.02 14.21 -1.86
N ALA A 50 -0.65 13.16 -1.31
CA ALA A 50 -0.38 12.65 0.03
C ALA A 50 0.91 11.80 0.10
N ASP A 51 1.37 11.44 1.30
CA ASP A 51 2.51 10.54 1.50
C ASP A 51 2.13 9.05 1.29
N GLY A 52 0.84 8.75 1.16
CA GLY A 52 0.34 7.40 0.94
C GLY A 52 -1.18 7.31 0.92
N ILE A 53 -1.68 6.08 0.82
CA ILE A 53 -3.11 5.77 0.83
C ILE A 53 -3.42 4.85 2.00
N ALA A 54 -4.42 5.22 2.81
CA ALA A 54 -4.97 4.37 3.85
C ALA A 54 -6.17 3.60 3.28
N PHE A 55 -6.14 2.29 3.43
CA PHE A 55 -7.21 1.39 3.02
C PHE A 55 -7.80 0.69 4.23
N VAL A 56 -9.08 0.35 4.15
CA VAL A 56 -9.86 -0.50 5.03
C VAL A 56 -10.37 -1.65 4.18
N CYS A 57 -9.82 -2.84 4.43
CA CYS A 57 -10.01 -3.99 3.56
C CYS A 57 -11.47 -4.45 3.52
N GLY A 58 -12.13 -4.32 2.37
CA GLY A 58 -13.54 -4.69 2.16
C GLY A 58 -14.56 -3.58 2.38
N GLU A 59 -14.14 -2.40 2.87
CA GLU A 59 -15.02 -1.22 3.02
C GLU A 59 -14.75 -0.18 1.93
N ASP A 60 -13.48 0.01 1.57
CA ASP A 60 -13.06 1.04 0.61
C ASP A 60 -13.15 0.61 -0.88
N GLY A 61 -13.83 -0.50 -1.17
CA GLY A 61 -14.06 -0.97 -2.52
C GLY A 61 -14.10 -2.49 -2.66
N PRO A 62 -14.36 -2.99 -3.89
CA PRO A 62 -14.40 -4.41 -4.15
C PRO A 62 -13.02 -5.04 -3.97
N THR A 63 -12.99 -6.13 -3.21
CA THR A 63 -11.80 -6.95 -3.01
C THR A 63 -11.87 -8.22 -3.84
N THR A 64 -10.75 -8.59 -4.47
CA THR A 64 -10.62 -9.84 -5.23
C THR A 64 -9.51 -10.72 -4.67
N ASP A 65 -9.48 -11.99 -5.04
CA ASP A 65 -8.29 -12.83 -4.81
C ASP A 65 -7.22 -12.58 -5.90
N LEU A 66 -6.14 -13.36 -5.88
CA LEU A 66 -5.07 -13.26 -6.88
C LEU A 66 -5.56 -13.59 -8.30
N GLU A 67 -6.58 -14.43 -8.43
CA GLU A 67 -7.18 -14.90 -9.69
C GLU A 67 -8.25 -13.93 -10.23
N GLY A 68 -8.69 -12.99 -9.41
CA GLY A 68 -9.67 -11.96 -9.77
C GLY A 68 -11.10 -12.27 -9.32
N GLU A 69 -11.31 -13.34 -8.55
CA GLU A 69 -12.64 -13.68 -8.03
C GLU A 69 -12.98 -12.78 -6.83
N PRO A 70 -14.24 -12.35 -6.67
CA PRO A 70 -14.65 -11.49 -5.57
C PRO A 70 -14.55 -12.22 -4.23
N VAL A 71 -13.90 -11.57 -3.25
CA VAL A 71 -13.74 -12.09 -1.88
C VAL A 71 -14.17 -11.05 -0.87
N GLU A 72 -14.57 -11.47 0.32
CA GLU A 72 -14.85 -10.55 1.44
C GLU A 72 -13.53 -10.08 2.08
N GLY A 73 -13.41 -8.76 2.28
CA GLY A 73 -12.28 -8.17 2.98
C GLY A 73 -12.36 -8.40 4.50
N CYS A 74 -11.24 -8.21 5.20
CA CYS A 74 -11.15 -8.49 6.64
C CYS A 74 -11.48 -7.31 7.57
N GLY A 75 -11.89 -6.15 7.04
CA GLY A 75 -12.27 -4.95 7.80
C GLY A 75 -11.10 -4.28 8.54
N ARG A 76 -9.86 -4.67 8.25
CA ARG A 76 -8.67 -4.13 8.93
C ARG A 76 -7.99 -3.06 8.07
N PRO A 77 -7.46 -2.00 8.69
CA PRO A 77 -6.73 -0.99 7.97
C PRO A 77 -5.35 -1.49 7.53
N PHE A 78 -4.92 -1.04 6.36
CA PHE A 78 -3.56 -1.19 5.86
C PHE A 78 -3.18 0.04 5.03
N TYR A 79 -1.87 0.28 4.89
CA TYR A 79 -1.35 1.54 4.38
C TYR A 79 -0.40 1.29 3.23
N LEU A 80 -0.68 1.91 2.07
CA LEU A 80 0.27 2.03 0.98
C LEU A 80 1.11 3.27 1.21
N ASN A 81 2.42 3.09 1.27
CA ASN A 81 3.40 4.13 1.48
C ASN A 81 4.02 4.53 0.14
N PHE A 82 4.03 5.82 -0.17
CA PHE A 82 4.77 6.34 -1.31
C PHE A 82 6.26 6.56 -0.98
N VAL A 83 7.07 6.74 -2.01
CA VAL A 83 8.48 7.08 -1.89
C VAL A 83 8.58 8.56 -1.53
N ARG A 84 8.95 8.84 -0.28
CA ARG A 84 9.23 10.20 0.20
C ARG A 84 10.72 10.52 0.15
N TYR A 85 11.05 11.70 -0.36
CA TYR A 85 12.39 12.27 -0.34
C TYR A 85 12.43 13.49 0.57
N GLU A 86 13.37 13.55 1.51
CA GLU A 86 13.71 14.76 2.25
C GLU A 86 15.13 15.19 1.88
N GLN A 87 15.27 16.43 1.41
CA GLN A 87 16.58 17.00 1.00
C GLN A 87 17.35 16.15 -0.02
N GLY A 88 16.64 15.40 -0.87
CA GLY A 88 17.24 14.52 -1.88
C GLY A 88 17.66 13.14 -1.35
N VAL A 89 17.36 12.82 -0.09
CA VAL A 89 17.55 11.50 0.51
C VAL A 89 16.19 10.81 0.64
N GLU A 90 16.08 9.60 0.12
CA GLU A 90 14.90 8.76 0.30
C GLU A 90 14.77 8.40 1.79
N LEU A 91 13.65 8.76 2.42
CA LEU A 91 13.43 8.48 3.83
C LEU A 91 13.09 7.02 4.05
N GLU A 92 13.79 6.32 4.94
CA GLU A 92 13.39 4.97 5.33
C GLU A 92 12.12 5.04 6.21
N PRO A 93 11.10 4.20 5.93
CA PRO A 93 9.96 4.06 6.83
C PRO A 93 10.40 3.48 8.18
N ASP A 94 9.88 4.00 9.29
CA ASP A 94 9.99 3.42 10.63
C ASP A 94 8.65 2.82 11.09
N PRO A 95 8.54 1.50 11.36
CA PRO A 95 9.59 0.49 11.23
C PRO A 95 9.94 0.20 9.77
N PRO A 96 11.18 -0.26 9.48
CA PRO A 96 11.59 -0.60 8.12
C PRO A 96 10.69 -1.68 7.53
N THR A 97 10.13 -1.41 6.35
CA THR A 97 9.23 -2.32 5.63
C THR A 97 9.92 -3.57 5.11
N TYR A 98 11.24 -3.50 4.94
CA TYR A 98 12.08 -4.66 4.66
C TYR A 98 12.96 -4.91 5.89
N GLY A 99 12.50 -5.78 6.79
CA GLY A 99 13.45 -6.47 7.67
C GLY A 99 14.45 -7.16 6.75
N GLY A 100 15.71 -6.71 6.75
CA GLY A 100 16.75 -7.08 5.78
C GLY A 100 16.76 -8.56 5.39
N PRO A 101 17.30 -8.89 4.20
CA PRO A 101 17.14 -10.22 3.60
C PRO A 101 17.44 -11.33 4.62
N ARG A 102 16.39 -12.08 4.98
CA ARG A 102 16.51 -13.30 5.78
C ARG A 102 17.03 -14.40 4.88
N PHE A 103 18.35 -14.45 4.74
CA PHE A 103 19.05 -15.57 4.14
C PHE A 103 19.07 -16.76 5.09
N ASP A 104 17.91 -17.33 5.39
CA ASP A 104 17.80 -18.60 6.10
C ASP A 104 18.04 -19.74 5.10
N PHE A 105 19.30 -19.92 4.66
CA PHE A 105 19.69 -21.11 3.92
C PHE A 105 19.69 -22.29 4.88
N ASN A 106 18.69 -23.17 4.77
CA ASN A 106 18.74 -24.48 5.42
C ASN A 106 19.96 -25.25 4.88
N ALA A 107 20.92 -25.56 5.75
CA ALA A 107 22.07 -26.40 5.47
C ALA A 107 21.76 -27.88 5.70
#